data_AF-A0A816EB70-F1
#
_entry.id   AF-A0A816EB70-F1
#
_cell.length_a   1.000
_cell.length_b   1.000
_cell.length_c   1.000
_cell.angle_alpha   90.00
_cell.angle_beta   90.00
_cell.angle_gamma   90.00
#
_symmetry.space_group_name_H-M   'P 1'
#
loop_
_entity.id
_entity.type
_entity.pdbx_description
1 polymer ?
#
loop_
_entity_poly.entity_id
_entity_poly.type
_entity_poly.pdbx_seq_one_letter_code
_entity_poly.pdbx_strand_id
1 'polypeptide(L)'
;MPTVTNGTRVESPVKTQSQHANDDDANDDEYRREVDRPADVKEDMRQMGQRQRVTMILNSNEFRHELEAIITDALKHGPHPASLIALQQISELLLPHTSRWTTVSSLSRSGGSVIVPINDIRGVDSSGYSKSERLLRCKVASLYRLVDLFGWSQGIYNHITVRVNQEQEHFLINPFGLMYHEITGSSLVKVDITGNIVDPGSTTYGINRAGFTLHSAIHKARPDIKCIVHLYTPAVAAVSAMKCGLLPLSQDALFCGKISYHDYRGVLIEDDVKKLLVEDLGPINKVMILRNHGFVACGETIEEAWKYAFNVINACEVQVRAAPIGIDQLYLPSSEQQKRIADVLQGNVNEATEDRKWKIGEMEFESLMRILD
;
A
#
# COMPACT_ATOMS: atom_id res chain seq x y z
N MET A 1 0.52 20.99 -84.55
CA MET A 1 1.99 20.91 -84.70
C MET A 1 2.59 21.88 -83.71
N PRO A 2 3.52 21.54 -82.79
CA PRO A 2 4.19 20.25 -82.46
C PRO A 2 3.75 19.68 -81.08
N THR A 3 3.50 18.38 -80.87
CA THR A 3 4.35 17.21 -80.49
C THR A 3 4.97 17.15 -79.09
N VAL A 4 4.40 16.22 -78.28
CA VAL A 4 5.00 15.11 -77.48
C VAL A 4 5.82 15.42 -76.21
N THR A 5 5.40 14.88 -75.05
CA THR A 5 6.03 13.72 -74.35
C THR A 5 5.20 13.19 -73.17
N ASN A 6 5.18 11.85 -73.05
CA ASN A 6 4.58 11.02 -71.99
C ASN A 6 5.16 11.24 -70.59
N GLY A 7 4.35 10.96 -69.56
CA GLY A 7 4.83 10.73 -68.19
C GLY A 7 3.69 10.37 -67.23
N THR A 8 3.52 9.07 -66.97
CA THR A 8 2.51 8.49 -66.08
C THR A 8 2.88 8.71 -64.60
N ARG A 9 1.86 8.94 -63.75
CA ARG A 9 1.52 8.20 -62.52
C ARG A 9 1.38 9.03 -61.22
N VAL A 10 0.24 8.73 -60.57
CA VAL A 10 -0.17 8.88 -59.15
C VAL A 10 -0.61 10.27 -58.67
N GLU A 11 -1.89 10.58 -58.89
CA GLU A 11 -2.60 11.60 -58.14
C GLU A 11 -3.11 11.03 -56.80
N SER A 12 -2.80 11.75 -55.72
CA SER A 12 -3.51 11.65 -54.45
C SER A 12 -4.33 12.94 -54.30
N PRO A 13 -5.65 12.88 -54.08
CA PRO A 13 -6.36 14.05 -53.61
C PRO A 13 -6.94 13.80 -52.21
N VAL A 14 -6.54 14.66 -51.29
CA VAL A 14 -7.22 14.88 -50.00
C VAL A 14 -8.28 15.96 -50.21
N LYS A 15 -9.54 15.63 -49.88
CA LYS A 15 -10.55 16.43 -49.14
C LYS A 15 -11.97 16.13 -49.66
N THR A 16 -12.86 15.62 -48.81
CA THR A 16 -14.05 16.35 -48.32
C THR A 16 -14.69 15.59 -47.14
N GLN A 17 -15.19 16.32 -46.15
CA GLN A 17 -16.02 15.79 -45.06
C GLN A 17 -17.41 15.41 -45.57
N SER A 18 -17.95 14.26 -45.14
CA SER A 18 -19.40 14.08 -44.92
C SER A 18 -19.64 12.91 -43.97
N GLN A 19 -20.40 13.18 -42.91
CA GLN A 19 -21.01 12.19 -42.04
C GLN A 19 -21.77 11.14 -42.86
N HIS A 20 -21.56 9.87 -42.61
CA HIS A 20 -22.61 8.84 -42.65
C HIS A 20 -22.22 7.69 -41.72
N ALA A 21 -23.14 7.39 -40.80
CA ALA A 21 -23.13 6.21 -39.97
C ALA A 21 -23.19 4.96 -40.85
N ASN A 22 -22.28 4.02 -40.65
CA ASN A 22 -22.47 2.66 -41.16
C ASN A 22 -23.25 1.90 -40.09
N ASP A 23 -24.54 1.75 -40.38
CA ASP A 23 -25.58 1.11 -39.58
C ASP A 23 -25.68 -0.40 -39.92
N ASP A 24 -24.56 -1.05 -40.26
CA ASP A 24 -24.55 -2.39 -40.86
C ASP A 24 -24.02 -3.51 -39.92
N ASP A 25 -23.59 -3.20 -38.70
CA ASP A 25 -23.07 -4.20 -37.74
C ASP A 25 -24.10 -4.68 -36.69
N ALA A 26 -25.35 -4.19 -36.78
CA ALA A 26 -26.41 -4.48 -35.80
C ALA A 26 -27.19 -5.79 -36.07
N ASN A 27 -26.92 -6.46 -37.19
CA ASN A 27 -27.59 -7.70 -37.60
C ASN A 27 -26.69 -8.94 -37.52
N ASP A 28 -25.48 -8.83 -36.96
CA ASP A 28 -24.64 -9.99 -36.74
C ASP A 28 -25.14 -10.75 -35.49
N ASP A 29 -25.74 -11.92 -35.70
CA ASP A 29 -26.30 -12.77 -34.64
C ASP A 29 -25.25 -13.15 -33.58
N GLU A 30 -23.97 -13.12 -33.95
CA GLU A 30 -22.83 -13.38 -33.07
C GLU A 30 -22.57 -12.20 -32.11
N TYR A 31 -22.61 -10.95 -32.61
CA TYR A 31 -22.45 -9.74 -31.80
C TYR A 31 -23.58 -9.59 -30.78
N ARG A 32 -24.83 -9.87 -31.18
CA ARG A 32 -25.98 -9.82 -30.25
C ARG A 32 -25.89 -10.89 -29.16
N ARG A 33 -25.41 -12.09 -29.48
CA ARG A 33 -25.14 -13.15 -28.47
C ARG A 33 -24.00 -12.81 -27.53
N GLU A 34 -23.08 -11.94 -27.91
CA GLU A 34 -21.94 -11.54 -27.09
C GLU A 34 -22.28 -10.37 -26.16
N VAL A 35 -23.18 -9.48 -26.59
CA VAL A 35 -23.72 -8.38 -25.80
C VAL A 35 -24.72 -8.87 -24.75
N ASP A 36 -25.64 -9.79 -25.11
CA ASP A 36 -26.68 -10.33 -24.21
C ASP A 36 -26.22 -11.54 -23.36
N ARG A 37 -24.94 -11.94 -23.44
CA ARG A 37 -24.44 -13.09 -22.67
C ARG A 37 -24.41 -12.74 -21.16
N PRO A 38 -25.15 -13.45 -20.30
CA PRO A 38 -25.20 -13.13 -18.88
C PRO A 38 -23.82 -13.36 -18.22
N ALA A 39 -23.58 -12.62 -17.14
CA ALA A 39 -22.23 -12.44 -16.58
C ALA A 39 -21.59 -13.75 -16.08
N ASP A 40 -22.41 -14.68 -15.62
CA ASP A 40 -22.05 -16.04 -15.24
C ASP A 40 -21.51 -16.85 -16.43
N VAL A 41 -22.14 -16.74 -17.59
CA VAL A 41 -21.71 -17.42 -18.83
C VAL A 41 -20.45 -16.77 -19.41
N LYS A 42 -20.28 -15.45 -19.32
CA LYS A 42 -19.03 -14.78 -19.72
C LYS A 42 -17.84 -15.21 -18.86
N GLU A 43 -18.05 -15.34 -17.55
CA GLU A 43 -17.02 -15.81 -16.63
C GLU A 43 -16.68 -17.29 -16.86
N ASP A 44 -17.69 -18.13 -17.11
CA ASP A 44 -17.48 -19.55 -17.43
C ASP A 44 -16.75 -19.75 -18.77
N MET A 45 -17.04 -18.94 -19.80
CA MET A 45 -16.28 -18.96 -21.06
C MET A 45 -14.83 -18.49 -20.88
N ARG A 46 -14.59 -17.50 -20.02
CA ARG A 46 -13.23 -17.06 -19.68
C ARG A 46 -12.45 -18.16 -18.96
N GLN A 47 -13.10 -18.84 -18.01
CA GLN A 47 -12.54 -19.99 -17.31
C GLN A 47 -12.32 -21.19 -18.24
N MET A 48 -13.21 -21.44 -19.20
CA MET A 48 -13.03 -22.45 -20.25
C MET A 48 -11.83 -22.14 -21.15
N GLY A 49 -11.67 -20.88 -21.59
CA GLY A 49 -10.51 -20.46 -22.39
C GLY A 49 -9.20 -20.52 -21.61
N GLN A 50 -9.24 -20.35 -20.28
CA GLN A 50 -8.10 -20.56 -19.40
C GLN A 50 -7.79 -22.04 -19.22
N ARG A 51 -8.82 -22.89 -19.00
CA ARG A 51 -8.66 -24.36 -18.94
C ARG A 51 -8.11 -24.92 -20.24
N GLN A 52 -8.60 -24.48 -21.40
CA GLN A 52 -8.06 -24.90 -22.70
C GLN A 52 -6.59 -24.54 -22.89
N ARG A 53 -6.17 -23.32 -22.49
CA ARG A 53 -4.76 -22.91 -22.55
C ARG A 53 -3.86 -23.75 -21.64
N VAL A 54 -4.29 -23.97 -20.40
CA VAL A 54 -3.57 -24.84 -19.45
C VAL A 54 -3.51 -26.28 -19.97
N THR A 55 -4.60 -26.80 -20.54
CA THR A 55 -4.65 -28.14 -21.15
C THR A 55 -3.74 -28.25 -22.37
N MET A 56 -3.66 -27.22 -23.23
CA MET A 56 -2.74 -27.20 -24.37
C MET A 56 -1.27 -27.23 -23.93
N ILE A 57 -0.92 -26.43 -22.91
CA ILE A 57 0.46 -26.38 -22.37
C ILE A 57 0.83 -27.72 -21.73
N LEU A 58 -0.06 -28.29 -20.90
CA LEU A 58 0.19 -29.58 -20.25
C LEU A 58 0.22 -30.76 -21.23
N ASN A 59 -0.40 -30.65 -22.40
CA ASN A 59 -0.39 -31.70 -23.44
C ASN A 59 0.73 -31.53 -24.48
N SER A 60 1.54 -30.47 -24.41
CA SER A 60 2.74 -30.35 -25.26
C SER A 60 3.81 -31.33 -24.79
N ASN A 61 4.23 -32.21 -25.69
CA ASN A 61 5.29 -33.20 -25.39
C ASN A 61 6.63 -32.50 -25.15
N GLU A 62 6.89 -31.40 -25.85
CA GLU A 62 8.11 -30.60 -25.73
C GLU A 62 8.18 -29.96 -24.34
N PHE A 63 7.07 -29.36 -23.88
CA PHE A 63 6.98 -28.74 -22.56
C PHE A 63 7.15 -29.76 -21.44
N ARG A 64 6.52 -30.94 -21.56
CA ARG A 64 6.66 -32.01 -20.56
C ARG A 64 8.10 -32.51 -20.47
N HIS A 65 8.77 -32.68 -21.61
CA HIS A 65 10.17 -33.10 -21.63
C HIS A 65 11.12 -32.06 -21.01
N GLU A 66 10.92 -30.76 -21.27
CA GLU A 66 11.72 -29.71 -20.63
C GLU A 66 11.46 -29.64 -19.12
N LEU A 67 10.20 -29.72 -18.69
CA LEU A 67 9.84 -29.72 -17.28
C LEU A 67 10.43 -30.93 -16.54
N GLU A 68 10.36 -32.12 -17.12
CA GLU A 68 10.96 -33.33 -16.56
C GLU A 68 12.49 -33.25 -16.48
N ALA A 69 13.14 -32.65 -17.49
CA ALA A 69 14.59 -32.42 -17.47
C ALA A 69 15.00 -31.44 -16.35
N ILE A 70 14.26 -30.34 -16.19
CA ILE A 70 14.49 -29.33 -15.15
C ILE A 70 14.27 -29.91 -13.75
N ILE A 71 13.21 -30.69 -13.55
CA ILE A 71 12.92 -31.36 -12.27
C ILE A 71 13.97 -32.42 -11.94
N THR A 72 14.38 -33.22 -12.93
CA THR A 72 15.39 -34.27 -12.75
C THR A 72 16.76 -33.68 -12.41
N ASP A 73 17.11 -32.56 -13.04
CA ASP A 73 18.35 -31.83 -12.73
C ASP A 73 18.31 -31.21 -11.32
N ALA A 74 17.21 -30.57 -10.95
CA ALA A 74 17.01 -30.01 -9.62
C ALA A 74 17.02 -31.08 -8.50
N LEU A 75 16.53 -32.29 -8.77
CA LEU A 75 16.58 -33.42 -7.83
C LEU A 75 17.98 -34.00 -7.66
N LYS A 76 18.82 -33.94 -8.70
CA LYS A 76 20.20 -34.49 -8.67
C LYS A 76 21.22 -33.51 -8.10
N HIS A 77 21.11 -32.22 -8.43
CA HIS A 77 22.14 -31.22 -8.13
C HIS A 77 21.68 -30.16 -7.11
N GLY A 78 20.42 -30.22 -6.65
CA GLY A 78 19.79 -29.16 -5.86
C GLY A 78 19.28 -28.01 -6.75
N PRO A 79 18.46 -27.09 -6.20
CA PRO A 79 17.88 -26.01 -6.98
C PRO A 79 18.95 -25.03 -7.49
N HIS A 80 19.20 -25.03 -8.80
CA HIS A 80 20.10 -24.09 -9.47
C HIS A 80 19.32 -22.82 -9.88
N PRO A 81 19.93 -21.61 -9.86
CA PRO A 81 19.25 -20.36 -10.22
C PRO A 81 18.51 -20.40 -11.56
N ALA A 82 19.07 -21.07 -12.56
CA ALA A 82 18.49 -21.18 -13.90
C ALA A 82 17.21 -22.04 -13.94
N SER A 83 17.15 -23.14 -13.19
CA SER A 83 15.96 -23.99 -13.13
C SER A 83 14.82 -23.32 -12.35
N LEU A 84 15.14 -22.47 -11.37
CA LEU A 84 14.16 -21.65 -10.67
C LEU A 84 13.58 -20.53 -11.55
N ILE A 85 14.41 -19.89 -12.38
CA ILE A 85 13.94 -18.87 -13.34
C ILE A 85 13.03 -19.51 -14.40
N ALA A 86 13.34 -20.72 -14.87
CA ALA A 86 12.49 -21.44 -15.81
C ALA A 86 11.12 -21.78 -15.18
N LEU A 87 11.09 -22.27 -13.94
CA LEU A 87 9.84 -22.53 -13.20
C LEU A 87 9.04 -21.25 -12.94
N GLN A 88 9.71 -20.11 -12.73
CA GLN A 88 9.08 -18.81 -12.59
C GLN A 88 8.39 -18.37 -13.90
N GLN A 89 9.06 -18.47 -15.06
CA GLN A 89 8.48 -18.14 -16.35
C GLN A 89 7.25 -19.00 -16.69
N ILE A 90 7.30 -20.28 -16.30
CA ILE A 90 6.18 -21.22 -16.46
C ILE A 90 5.00 -20.83 -15.55
N SER A 91 5.27 -20.44 -14.30
CA SER A 91 4.24 -19.95 -13.38
C SER A 91 3.59 -18.63 -13.88
N GLU A 92 4.40 -17.72 -14.42
CA GLU A 92 3.94 -16.46 -15.00
C GLU A 92 3.07 -16.66 -16.26
N LEU A 93 3.33 -17.71 -17.04
CA LEU A 93 2.52 -18.08 -18.21
C LEU A 93 1.15 -18.67 -17.83
N LEU A 94 1.04 -19.29 -16.65
CA LEU A 94 -0.15 -20.02 -16.19
C LEU A 94 -1.09 -19.16 -15.32
N LEU A 95 -0.63 -18.01 -14.80
CA LEU A 95 -1.37 -17.13 -13.91
C LEU A 95 -1.85 -15.84 -14.62
N PRO A 96 -3.07 -15.33 -14.33
CA PRO A 96 -3.59 -14.11 -14.95
C PRO A 96 -2.78 -12.86 -14.52
N HIS A 97 -2.55 -11.94 -15.47
CA HIS A 97 -1.70 -10.73 -15.37
C HIS A 97 -2.10 -9.67 -14.31
N THR A 98 -3.03 -9.96 -13.42
CA THR A 98 -3.39 -9.08 -12.28
C THR A 98 -2.60 -9.41 -11.01
N SER A 99 -1.84 -10.51 -10.98
CA SER A 99 -1.15 -10.99 -9.78
C SER A 99 0.33 -10.59 -9.72
N ARG A 100 0.68 -9.36 -10.11
CA ARG A 100 2.01 -8.79 -9.82
C ARG A 100 2.23 -8.49 -8.32
N TRP A 101 1.21 -8.69 -7.49
CA TRP A 101 1.19 -8.31 -6.07
C TRP A 101 1.63 -9.38 -5.07
N THR A 102 2.00 -10.58 -5.50
CA THR A 102 2.40 -11.66 -4.58
C THR A 102 3.87 -12.08 -4.69
N THR A 103 4.61 -11.66 -5.72
CA THR A 103 5.84 -12.39 -6.06
C THR A 103 7.10 -11.94 -5.32
N VAL A 104 7.23 -10.70 -4.84
CA VAL A 104 8.43 -10.32 -4.05
C VAL A 104 8.37 -10.79 -2.59
N SER A 105 7.18 -10.86 -2.00
CA SER A 105 7.00 -11.34 -0.62
C SER A 105 6.85 -12.87 -0.55
N SER A 106 6.37 -13.53 -1.61
CA SER A 106 6.21 -14.99 -1.64
C SER A 106 7.52 -15.76 -1.96
N LEU A 107 8.52 -15.11 -2.57
CA LEU A 107 9.82 -15.74 -2.85
C LEU A 107 10.64 -16.07 -1.59
N SER A 108 10.26 -15.58 -0.42
CA SER A 108 10.85 -15.98 0.87
C SER A 108 10.44 -17.40 1.30
N ARG A 109 9.35 -17.97 0.77
CA ARG A 109 8.73 -19.16 1.38
C ARG A 109 9.24 -20.51 0.89
N SER A 110 10.01 -20.59 -0.21
CA SER A 110 10.36 -21.89 -0.81
C SER A 110 11.86 -22.20 -0.92
N GLY A 111 12.73 -21.40 -0.29
CA GLY A 111 14.17 -21.69 -0.24
C GLY A 111 14.84 -21.03 0.95
N GLY A 112 14.88 -21.72 2.09
CA GLY A 112 15.83 -21.45 3.18
C GLY A 112 15.88 -20.02 3.76
N SER A 113 14.88 -19.18 3.51
CA SER A 113 14.81 -17.84 4.09
C SER A 113 14.65 -17.98 5.61
N VAL A 114 15.62 -17.46 6.35
CA VAL A 114 15.54 -17.37 7.81
C VAL A 114 14.35 -16.47 8.12
N ILE A 115 13.27 -17.03 8.66
CA ILE A 115 12.15 -16.23 9.17
C ILE A 115 12.72 -15.37 10.29
N VAL A 116 12.86 -14.07 10.03
CA VAL A 116 13.34 -13.12 11.02
C VAL A 116 12.21 -12.86 12.01
N PRO A 117 12.30 -13.31 13.27
CA PRO A 117 11.20 -13.18 14.23
C PRO A 117 11.01 -11.71 14.62
N ILE A 118 9.75 -11.28 14.72
CA ILE A 118 9.40 -9.92 15.18
C ILE A 118 9.79 -9.77 16.66
N ASN A 119 9.41 -10.75 17.48
CA ASN A 119 9.69 -10.80 18.91
C ASN A 119 11.00 -11.57 19.19
N ASP A 120 12.11 -10.90 18.88
CA ASP A 120 13.48 -11.43 19.02
C ASP A 120 14.16 -11.04 20.34
N ILE A 121 13.58 -10.12 21.13
CA ILE A 121 14.10 -9.68 22.42
C ILE A 121 13.98 -10.81 23.46
N ARG A 122 15.08 -11.50 23.77
CA ARG A 122 15.14 -12.64 24.70
C ARG A 122 16.35 -12.56 25.63
N GLY A 123 16.34 -13.34 26.72
CA GLY A 123 17.50 -13.54 27.58
C GLY A 123 18.05 -12.24 28.18
N VAL A 124 19.37 -12.05 28.08
CA VAL A 124 20.10 -10.89 28.61
C VAL A 124 19.64 -9.57 27.99
N ASP A 125 19.27 -9.57 26.72
CA ASP A 125 18.76 -8.36 26.02
C ASP A 125 17.39 -7.91 26.57
N SER A 126 16.63 -8.82 27.16
CA SER A 126 15.37 -8.47 27.83
C SER A 126 15.56 -7.59 29.06
N SER A 127 16.75 -7.59 29.68
CA SER A 127 17.03 -6.77 30.86
C SER A 127 17.32 -5.31 30.51
N GLY A 128 17.68 -5.02 29.25
CA GLY A 128 17.97 -3.66 28.77
C GLY A 128 16.74 -2.78 28.57
N TYR A 129 15.54 -3.38 28.53
CA TYR A 129 14.29 -2.69 28.24
C TYR A 129 13.24 -2.92 29.32
N SER A 130 12.48 -1.88 29.66
CA SER A 130 11.28 -2.03 30.49
C SER A 130 10.25 -2.93 29.80
N LYS A 131 9.37 -3.57 30.57
CA LYS A 131 8.29 -4.42 30.01
C LYS A 131 7.41 -3.64 29.01
N SER A 132 7.11 -2.37 29.30
CA SER A 132 6.34 -1.50 28.41
C SER A 132 7.09 -1.16 27.13
N GLU A 133 8.39 -0.84 27.21
CA GLU A 133 9.20 -0.57 26.01
C GLU A 133 9.31 -1.81 25.11
N ARG A 134 9.53 -3.00 25.69
CA ARG A 134 9.56 -4.27 24.93
C ARG A 134 8.27 -4.49 24.16
N LEU A 135 7.13 -4.28 24.80
CA LEU A 135 5.84 -4.42 24.14
C LEU A 135 5.68 -3.42 22.99
N LEU A 136 6.06 -2.15 23.18
CA LEU A 136 6.00 -1.15 22.12
C LEU A 136 6.93 -1.49 20.95
N ARG A 137 8.14 -1.95 21.23
CA ARG A 137 9.10 -2.42 20.22
C ARG A 137 8.51 -3.55 19.38
N CYS A 138 7.94 -4.58 20.01
CA CYS A 138 7.32 -5.67 19.27
C CYS A 138 6.09 -5.19 18.47
N LYS A 139 5.22 -4.37 19.05
CA LYS A 139 4.02 -3.86 18.36
C LYS A 139 4.36 -2.99 17.15
N VAL A 140 5.32 -2.08 17.27
CA VAL A 140 5.71 -1.24 16.12
C VAL A 140 6.48 -2.05 15.08
N ALA A 141 7.32 -3.02 15.49
CA ALA A 141 7.93 -3.95 14.54
C ALA A 141 6.87 -4.77 13.78
N SER A 142 5.81 -5.24 14.45
CA SER A 142 4.66 -5.86 13.77
C SER A 142 4.01 -4.90 12.77
N LEU A 143 3.87 -3.62 13.11
CA LEU A 143 3.32 -2.62 12.21
C LEU A 143 4.15 -2.45 10.94
N TYR A 144 5.48 -2.42 11.05
CA TYR A 144 6.38 -2.45 9.89
C TYR A 144 6.16 -3.71 9.03
N ARG A 145 6.04 -4.89 9.66
CA ARG A 145 5.75 -6.15 8.95
C ARG A 145 4.39 -6.15 8.27
N LEU A 146 3.37 -5.55 8.87
CA LEU A 146 2.06 -5.39 8.23
C LEU A 146 2.18 -4.50 6.98
N VAL A 147 2.84 -3.35 7.08
CA VAL A 147 3.04 -2.47 5.91
C VAL A 147 3.74 -3.22 4.76
N ASP A 148 4.71 -4.07 5.06
CA ASP A 148 5.35 -4.93 4.06
C ASP A 148 4.39 -6.02 3.51
N LEU A 149 3.66 -6.70 4.40
CA LEU A 149 2.69 -7.73 4.04
C LEU A 149 1.59 -7.22 3.10
N PHE A 150 1.13 -5.98 3.31
CA PHE A 150 0.14 -5.31 2.46
C PHE A 150 0.76 -4.69 1.18
N GLY A 151 2.08 -4.82 0.97
CA GLY A 151 2.76 -4.30 -0.22
C GLY A 151 2.88 -2.78 -0.25
N TRP A 152 2.79 -2.13 0.91
CA TRP A 152 2.86 -0.67 1.05
C TRP A 152 4.27 -0.17 1.35
N SER A 153 5.23 -1.07 1.59
CA SER A 153 6.64 -0.73 1.69
C SER A 153 7.15 -0.25 0.32
N GLN A 154 7.71 0.96 0.29
CA GLN A 154 8.28 1.56 -0.92
C GLN A 154 9.76 1.89 -0.65
N GLY A 155 10.61 0.88 -0.81
CA GLY A 155 12.03 0.98 -0.46
C GLY A 155 12.25 1.25 1.04
N ILE A 156 13.24 2.10 1.35
CA ILE A 156 13.74 2.34 2.72
C ILE A 156 13.36 3.73 3.29
N TYR A 157 12.46 4.45 2.62
CA TYR A 157 12.24 5.89 2.86
C TYR A 157 10.96 6.24 3.63
N ASN A 158 10.18 5.25 4.06
CA ASN A 158 9.01 5.47 4.91
C ASN A 158 9.38 5.29 6.40
N HIS A 159 8.56 5.86 7.28
CA HIS A 159 8.91 6.00 8.70
C HIS A 159 7.67 5.80 9.58
N ILE A 160 7.85 5.12 10.70
CA ILE A 160 6.85 4.99 11.76
C ILE A 160 7.54 5.35 13.08
N THR A 161 6.92 6.22 13.88
CA THR A 161 7.48 6.58 15.18
C THR A 161 6.50 6.28 16.30
N VAL A 162 7.05 5.79 17.42
CA VAL A 162 6.27 5.54 18.64
C VAL A 162 6.94 6.17 19.84
N ARG A 163 6.21 6.99 20.58
CA ARG A 163 6.67 7.58 21.83
C ARG A 163 6.73 6.52 22.93
N VAL A 164 7.92 6.32 23.50
CA VAL A 164 8.18 5.35 24.59
C VAL A 164 8.04 6.01 25.95
N ASN A 165 8.58 7.22 26.09
CA ASN A 165 8.56 7.98 27.34
C ASN A 165 8.13 9.43 27.05
N GLN A 166 7.09 9.88 27.75
CA GLN A 166 6.58 11.26 27.62
C GLN A 166 7.53 12.27 28.24
N GLU A 167 8.06 12.00 29.43
CA GLU A 167 8.88 12.94 30.20
C GLU A 167 10.25 13.14 29.56
N GLN A 168 10.83 12.06 29.02
CA GLN A 168 12.13 12.09 28.36
C GLN A 168 12.04 12.42 26.86
N GLU A 169 10.83 12.49 26.31
CA GLU A 169 10.58 12.64 24.86
C GLU A 169 11.40 11.65 24.01
N HIS A 170 11.33 10.38 24.37
CA HIS A 170 12.01 9.30 23.65
C HIS A 170 11.04 8.60 22.69
N PHE A 171 11.53 8.28 21.48
CA PHE A 171 10.77 7.69 20.39
C PHE A 171 11.50 6.49 19.79
N LEU A 172 10.76 5.48 19.34
CA LEU A 172 11.27 4.38 18.50
C LEU A 172 11.06 4.72 17.04
N ILE A 173 12.02 4.33 16.20
CA ILE A 173 11.95 4.43 14.74
C ILE A 173 12.76 3.29 14.09
N ASN A 174 12.46 2.93 12.85
CA ASN A 174 13.27 1.99 12.10
C ASN A 174 14.69 2.50 11.85
N PRO A 175 15.69 1.61 11.87
CA PRO A 175 17.00 1.91 11.32
C PRO A 175 16.92 2.20 9.82
N PHE A 176 17.63 3.23 9.38
CA PHE A 176 17.66 3.63 7.98
C PHE A 176 18.60 2.72 7.18
N GLY A 177 18.02 2.00 6.23
CA GLY A 177 18.70 1.03 5.38
C GLY A 177 18.06 -0.35 5.41
N LEU A 178 17.31 -0.69 6.47
CA LEU A 178 16.55 -1.94 6.52
C LEU A 178 15.22 -1.81 5.78
N MET A 179 14.89 -2.87 5.04
CA MET A 179 13.55 -3.10 4.51
C MET A 179 12.59 -3.46 5.63
N TYR A 180 11.30 -3.20 5.42
CA TYR A 180 10.28 -3.38 6.45
C TYR A 180 10.11 -4.84 6.89
N HIS A 181 10.33 -5.82 5.99
CA HIS A 181 10.36 -7.25 6.34
C HIS A 181 11.57 -7.67 7.20
N GLU A 182 12.58 -6.83 7.37
CA GLU A 182 13.76 -7.12 8.19
C GLU A 182 13.59 -6.59 9.63
N ILE A 183 12.63 -5.69 9.86
CA ILE A 183 12.45 -5.02 11.15
C ILE A 183 12.03 -6.00 12.24
N THR A 184 12.72 -5.97 13.37
CA THR A 184 12.43 -6.70 14.61
C THR A 184 12.31 -5.77 15.81
N GLY A 185 11.79 -6.27 16.94
CA GLY A 185 11.72 -5.50 18.17
C GLY A 185 13.09 -5.01 18.65
N SER A 186 14.12 -5.85 18.56
CA SER A 186 15.49 -5.47 18.95
C SER A 186 16.16 -4.50 17.97
N SER A 187 15.82 -4.56 16.68
CA SER A 187 16.46 -3.73 15.63
C SER A 187 16.06 -2.25 15.68
N LEU A 188 14.96 -1.91 16.36
CA LEU A 188 14.46 -0.54 16.42
C LEU A 188 15.41 0.37 17.19
N VAL A 189 15.58 1.60 16.71
CA VAL A 189 16.44 2.60 17.30
C VAL A 189 15.59 3.52 18.18
N LYS A 190 16.06 3.82 19.40
CA LYS A 190 15.47 4.81 20.29
C LYS A 190 16.20 6.14 20.13
N VAL A 191 15.45 7.21 19.91
CA VAL A 191 15.97 8.57 19.72
C VAL A 191 15.29 9.57 20.64
N ASP A 192 15.98 10.67 20.93
CA ASP A 192 15.39 11.85 21.58
C ASP A 192 14.60 12.71 20.57
N ILE A 193 13.92 13.76 21.05
CA ILE A 193 13.14 14.68 20.21
C ILE A 193 13.96 15.39 19.12
N THR A 194 15.28 15.50 19.30
CA THR A 194 16.18 16.11 18.31
C THR A 194 16.76 15.09 17.32
N GLY A 195 16.45 13.81 17.50
CA GLY A 195 16.89 12.71 16.64
C GLY A 195 18.29 12.18 16.99
N ASN A 196 18.80 12.45 18.19
CA ASN A 196 20.02 11.77 18.66
C ASN A 196 19.69 10.37 19.14
N ILE A 197 20.57 9.42 18.85
CA ILE A 197 20.41 8.04 19.25
C ILE A 197 20.69 7.93 20.75
N VAL A 198 19.65 7.51 21.49
CA VAL A 198 19.72 7.17 22.91
C VAL A 198 20.06 5.69 23.06
N ASP A 199 19.53 4.86 22.16
CA ASP A 199 19.75 3.42 22.15
C ASP A 199 19.74 2.92 20.69
N PRO A 200 20.83 2.34 20.18
CA PRO A 200 20.92 1.88 18.80
C PRO A 200 20.12 0.57 18.55
N GLY A 201 19.60 -0.09 19.58
CA GLY A 201 19.06 -1.44 19.45
C GLY A 201 20.14 -2.47 19.10
N SER A 202 19.79 -3.50 18.34
CA SER A 202 20.71 -4.56 17.89
C SER A 202 21.45 -4.24 16.59
N THR A 203 21.25 -3.06 16.02
CA THR A 203 21.76 -2.68 14.70
C THR A 203 22.86 -1.63 14.78
N THR A 204 23.70 -1.57 13.74
CA THR A 204 24.73 -0.55 13.55
C THR A 204 24.26 0.61 12.68
N TYR A 205 23.06 0.50 12.09
CA TYR A 205 22.48 1.56 11.26
C TYR A 205 21.98 2.74 12.11
N GLY A 206 22.08 3.94 11.54
CA GLY A 206 21.50 5.15 12.12
C GLY A 206 20.02 5.31 11.75
N ILE A 207 19.51 6.53 11.92
CA ILE A 207 18.15 6.91 11.49
C ILE A 207 18.19 7.88 10.32
N ASN A 208 17.11 7.95 9.56
CA ASN A 208 16.92 9.00 8.58
C ASN A 208 16.44 10.27 9.31
N ARG A 209 17.39 11.11 9.72
CA ARG A 209 17.13 12.36 10.48
C ARG A 209 16.20 13.32 9.74
N ALA A 210 16.31 13.39 8.42
CA ALA A 210 15.45 14.25 7.60
C ALA A 210 13.97 13.83 7.71
N GLY A 211 13.67 12.54 7.55
CA GLY A 211 12.30 12.04 7.72
C GLY A 211 11.82 12.09 9.17
N PHE A 212 12.69 11.87 10.17
CA PHE A 212 12.33 12.02 11.58
C PHE A 212 11.92 13.45 11.95
N THR A 213 12.39 14.48 11.21
CA THR A 213 12.07 15.88 11.52
C THR A 213 10.57 16.19 11.38
N LEU A 214 9.88 15.54 10.44
CA LEU A 214 8.41 15.60 10.32
C LEU A 214 7.73 15.08 11.60
N HIS A 215 8.17 13.90 12.06
CA HIS A 215 7.59 13.21 13.21
C HIS A 215 7.88 13.96 14.51
N SER A 216 9.09 14.51 14.68
CA SER A 216 9.45 15.26 15.88
C SER A 216 8.67 16.56 16.01
N ALA A 217 8.42 17.28 14.90
CA ALA A 217 7.59 18.48 14.90
C ALA A 217 6.16 18.17 15.39
N ILE A 218 5.54 17.11 14.86
CA ILE A 218 4.19 16.69 15.25
C ILE A 218 4.18 16.22 16.71
N HIS A 219 5.09 15.31 17.11
CA HIS A 219 5.14 14.82 18.49
C HIS A 219 5.35 15.93 19.51
N LYS A 220 6.20 16.93 19.21
CA LYS A 220 6.45 18.09 20.08
C LYS A 220 5.19 18.93 20.26
N ALA A 221 4.45 19.17 19.17
CA ALA A 221 3.25 19.99 19.20
C ALA A 221 2.01 19.28 19.73
N ARG A 222 1.95 17.95 19.60
CA ARG A 222 0.81 17.11 19.98
C ARG A 222 1.25 16.00 20.94
N PRO A 223 1.40 16.31 22.24
CA PRO A 223 1.73 15.34 23.28
C PRO A 223 0.75 14.16 23.38
N ASP A 224 -0.50 14.33 22.92
CA ASP A 224 -1.51 13.27 22.87
C ASP A 224 -1.17 12.19 21.82
N ILE A 225 -0.42 12.54 20.76
CA ILE A 225 -0.05 11.62 19.69
C ILE A 225 1.16 10.78 20.12
N LYS A 226 0.93 9.47 20.25
CA LYS A 226 1.95 8.49 20.63
C LYS A 226 2.50 7.69 19.46
N CYS A 227 1.74 7.51 18.38
CA CYS A 227 2.19 6.83 17.17
C CYS A 227 1.94 7.71 15.95
N ILE A 228 2.92 7.80 15.05
CA ILE A 228 2.78 8.44 13.75
C ILE A 228 3.23 7.46 12.67
N VAL A 229 2.37 7.22 11.70
CA VAL A 229 2.64 6.44 10.50
C VAL A 229 2.73 7.39 9.32
N HIS A 230 3.91 7.47 8.71
CA HIS A 230 4.11 8.18 7.45
C HIS A 230 4.42 7.17 6.35
N LEU A 231 3.54 7.11 5.35
CA LEU A 231 3.71 6.24 4.19
C LEU A 231 3.49 7.00 2.89
N TYR A 232 4.19 6.53 1.87
CA TYR A 232 3.97 6.84 0.48
C TYR A 232 3.48 5.58 -0.25
N THR A 233 2.30 5.65 -0.87
CA THR A 233 1.83 4.65 -1.84
C THR A 233 1.39 5.35 -3.12
N PRO A 234 1.45 4.69 -4.30
CA PRO A 234 1.05 5.33 -5.57
C PRO A 234 -0.36 5.90 -5.56
N ALA A 235 -1.32 5.23 -4.90
CA ALA A 235 -2.69 5.70 -4.80
C ALA A 235 -2.80 6.97 -3.93
N VAL A 236 -2.12 7.00 -2.78
CA VAL A 236 -2.10 8.19 -1.92
C VAL A 236 -1.38 9.35 -2.61
N ALA A 237 -0.26 9.07 -3.28
CA ALA A 237 0.47 10.08 -4.05
C ALA A 237 -0.42 10.73 -5.12
N ALA A 238 -1.17 9.91 -5.87
CA ALA A 238 -2.11 10.40 -6.87
C ALA A 238 -3.19 11.31 -6.25
N VAL A 239 -3.85 10.88 -5.18
CA VAL A 239 -4.88 11.69 -4.50
C VAL A 239 -4.30 12.95 -3.88
N SER A 240 -3.10 12.88 -3.30
CA SER A 240 -2.42 14.05 -2.72
C SER A 240 -2.18 15.16 -3.74
N ALA A 241 -2.00 14.80 -5.02
CA ALA A 241 -1.80 15.71 -6.13
C ALA A 241 -3.13 16.23 -6.74
N MET A 242 -4.28 15.63 -6.41
CA MET A 242 -5.58 16.09 -6.90
C MET A 242 -6.04 17.35 -6.17
N LYS A 243 -6.52 18.36 -6.89
CA LYS A 243 -7.03 19.61 -6.27
C LYS A 243 -8.13 19.34 -5.23
N CYS A 244 -8.99 18.36 -5.47
CA CYS A 244 -10.06 17.96 -4.56
C CYS A 244 -9.57 17.27 -3.28
N GLY A 245 -8.33 16.80 -3.22
CA GLY A 245 -7.84 15.95 -2.14
C GLY A 245 -8.61 14.63 -2.06
N LEU A 246 -8.65 14.01 -0.89
CA LEU A 246 -9.47 12.85 -0.59
C LEU A 246 -10.94 13.23 -0.38
N LEU A 247 -11.80 12.63 -1.21
CA LEU A 247 -13.24 12.80 -1.20
C LEU A 247 -13.89 11.73 -0.31
N PRO A 248 -15.06 12.02 0.29
CA PRO A 248 -15.81 11.08 1.12
C PRO A 248 -16.56 10.02 0.26
N LEU A 249 -15.82 9.28 -0.57
CA LEU A 249 -16.36 8.34 -1.56
C LEU A 249 -16.60 6.93 -1.01
N SER A 250 -15.93 6.57 0.08
CA SER A 250 -16.03 5.25 0.71
C SER A 250 -16.21 5.38 2.22
N GLN A 251 -16.61 4.28 2.84
CA GLN A 251 -16.66 4.20 4.30
C GLN A 251 -15.28 4.44 4.92
N ASP A 252 -14.20 3.93 4.33
CA ASP A 252 -12.83 4.19 4.78
C ASP A 252 -12.50 5.70 4.77
N ALA A 253 -12.93 6.43 3.73
CA ALA A 253 -12.71 7.88 3.63
C ALA A 253 -13.44 8.62 4.76
N LEU A 254 -14.67 8.21 5.07
CA LEU A 254 -15.46 8.77 6.16
C LEU A 254 -14.86 8.43 7.53
N PHE A 255 -14.27 7.25 7.66
CA PHE A 255 -13.64 6.78 8.89
C PHE A 255 -12.33 7.51 9.22
N CYS A 256 -11.74 8.20 8.23
CA CYS A 256 -10.61 9.11 8.46
C CYS A 256 -11.03 10.41 9.19
N GLY A 257 -12.33 10.70 9.26
CA GLY A 257 -12.85 11.93 9.86
C GLY A 257 -12.40 13.18 9.12
N LYS A 258 -12.12 14.26 9.85
CA LYS A 258 -11.61 15.50 9.24
C LYS A 258 -10.12 15.35 8.90
N ILE A 259 -9.79 15.59 7.64
CA ILE A 259 -8.44 15.46 7.09
C ILE A 259 -7.83 16.84 6.92
N SER A 260 -6.61 17.02 7.42
CA SER A 260 -5.79 18.20 7.16
C SER A 260 -5.00 18.07 5.86
N TYR A 261 -4.61 19.20 5.29
CA TYR A 261 -3.74 19.24 4.12
C TYR A 261 -2.57 20.17 4.39
N HIS A 262 -1.38 19.76 3.98
CA HIS A 262 -0.19 20.58 4.04
C HIS A 262 0.45 20.65 2.66
N ASP A 263 0.76 21.85 2.19
CA ASP A 263 1.50 22.09 0.95
C ASP A 263 2.98 21.74 1.16
N TYR A 264 3.34 20.47 0.92
CA TYR A 264 4.67 19.96 1.19
C TYR A 264 5.75 20.67 0.38
N ARG A 265 6.67 21.36 1.06
CA ARG A 265 7.76 22.15 0.45
C ARG A 265 9.10 21.42 0.35
N GLY A 266 9.10 20.09 0.47
CA GLY A 266 10.33 19.30 0.52
C GLY A 266 10.79 19.01 1.96
N VAL A 267 12.09 18.75 2.13
CA VAL A 267 12.64 18.30 3.42
C VAL A 267 12.45 19.39 4.48
N LEU A 268 11.70 19.05 5.54
CA LEU A 268 11.23 19.95 6.60
C LEU A 268 12.33 20.40 7.57
N ILE A 269 13.38 21.07 7.09
CA ILE A 269 14.52 21.47 7.93
C ILE A 269 14.26 22.81 8.64
N GLU A 270 13.58 23.74 7.96
CA GLU A 270 13.32 25.11 8.44
C GLU A 270 12.20 25.15 9.50
N ASP A 271 12.40 25.95 10.55
CA ASP A 271 11.47 26.02 11.68
C ASP A 271 10.11 26.64 11.31
N ASP A 272 10.09 27.59 10.37
CA ASP A 272 8.83 28.17 9.87
C ASP A 272 7.96 27.12 9.17
N VAL A 273 8.58 26.21 8.42
CA VAL A 273 7.85 25.13 7.73
C VAL A 273 7.33 24.11 8.73
N LYS A 274 8.08 23.79 9.80
CA LYS A 274 7.61 22.93 10.90
C LYS A 274 6.42 23.55 11.63
N LYS A 275 6.43 24.86 11.84
CA LYS A 275 5.32 25.57 12.49
C LYS A 275 4.06 25.51 11.65
N LEU A 276 4.17 25.81 10.34
CA LEU A 276 3.04 25.73 9.41
C LEU A 276 2.46 24.31 9.33
N LEU A 277 3.32 23.28 9.25
CA LEU A 277 2.90 21.88 9.26
C LEU A 277 2.02 21.55 10.49
N VAL A 278 2.45 21.99 11.67
CA VAL A 278 1.72 21.77 12.92
C VAL A 278 0.39 22.54 12.94
N GLU A 279 0.39 23.78 12.44
CA GLU A 279 -0.82 24.61 12.31
C GLU A 279 -1.83 23.95 11.35
N ASP A 280 -1.36 23.42 10.22
CA ASP A 280 -2.18 22.71 9.22
C ASP A 280 -2.77 21.41 9.79
N LEU A 281 -2.00 20.63 10.55
CA LEU A 281 -2.50 19.45 11.25
C LEU A 281 -3.57 19.84 12.30
N GLY A 282 -3.32 20.93 13.01
CA GLY A 282 -4.23 21.44 14.02
C GLY A 282 -4.32 20.56 15.28
N PRO A 283 -5.21 20.93 16.22
CA PRO A 283 -5.25 20.33 17.56
C PRO A 283 -6.07 19.04 17.64
N ILE A 284 -6.88 18.71 16.63
CA ILE A 284 -7.87 17.62 16.68
C ILE A 284 -7.59 16.54 15.65
N ASN A 285 -7.29 16.93 14.40
CA ASN A 285 -7.21 15.98 13.30
C ASN A 285 -6.11 14.94 13.56
N LYS A 286 -6.38 13.70 13.12
CA LYS A 286 -5.47 12.54 13.25
C LYS A 286 -4.85 12.17 11.90
N VAL A 287 -5.38 12.66 10.78
CA VAL A 287 -4.87 12.41 9.43
C VAL A 287 -4.54 13.73 8.74
N MET A 288 -3.38 13.79 8.09
CA MET A 288 -3.01 14.90 7.22
C MET A 288 -2.38 14.38 5.92
N ILE A 289 -2.87 14.89 4.79
CA ILE A 289 -2.31 14.62 3.46
C ILE A 289 -1.24 15.66 3.16
N LEU A 290 -0.05 15.20 2.81
CA LEU A 290 1.06 16.02 2.34
C LEU A 290 0.95 16.12 0.81
N ARG A 291 0.63 17.31 0.30
CA ARG A 291 0.43 17.54 -1.14
C ARG A 291 1.64 17.07 -1.95
N ASN A 292 1.38 16.33 -3.03
CA ASN A 292 2.40 15.78 -3.93
C ASN A 292 3.42 14.83 -3.26
N HIS A 293 3.08 14.27 -2.10
CA HIS A 293 3.95 13.39 -1.34
C HIS A 293 3.15 12.18 -0.84
N GLY A 294 2.79 12.15 0.43
CA GLY A 294 2.10 11.03 1.07
C GLY A 294 1.13 11.51 2.12
N PHE A 295 1.05 10.80 3.24
CA PHE A 295 0.21 11.18 4.37
C PHE A 295 0.90 10.93 5.70
N VAL A 296 0.39 11.54 6.75
CA VAL A 296 0.66 11.15 8.14
C VAL A 296 -0.66 10.74 8.81
N ALA A 297 -0.64 9.59 9.46
CA ALA A 297 -1.72 9.11 10.33
C ALA A 297 -1.21 9.04 11.76
N CYS A 298 -1.95 9.64 12.67
CA CYS A 298 -1.58 9.84 14.06
C CYS A 298 -2.54 9.09 14.97
N GLY A 299 -2.02 8.51 16.05
CA GLY A 299 -2.82 7.81 17.05
C GLY A 299 -2.30 8.02 18.46
N GLU A 300 -3.21 7.95 19.43
CA GLU A 300 -2.90 7.83 20.86
C GLU A 300 -2.39 6.42 21.19
N THR A 301 -2.63 5.46 20.29
CA THR A 301 -2.04 4.12 20.28
C THR A 301 -1.54 3.72 18.89
N ILE A 302 -0.79 2.63 18.81
CA ILE A 302 -0.26 2.08 17.56
C ILE A 302 -1.42 1.59 16.67
N GLU A 303 -2.40 0.95 17.31
CA GLU A 303 -3.58 0.36 16.68
C GLU A 303 -4.48 1.43 16.05
N GLU A 304 -4.67 2.57 16.73
CA GLU A 304 -5.42 3.70 16.18
C GLU A 304 -4.70 4.32 14.98
N ALA A 305 -3.39 4.55 15.07
CA ALA A 305 -2.60 5.09 13.96
C ALA A 305 -2.65 4.15 12.74
N TRP A 306 -2.58 2.83 12.97
CA TRP A 306 -2.75 1.83 11.92
C TRP A 306 -4.13 1.88 11.28
N LYS A 307 -5.21 1.96 12.08
CA LYS A 307 -6.59 2.07 11.56
C LYS A 307 -6.72 3.26 10.60
N TYR A 308 -6.20 4.42 10.98
CA TYR A 308 -6.20 5.59 10.11
C TYR A 308 -5.35 5.37 8.86
N ALA A 309 -4.14 4.81 8.98
CA ALA A 309 -3.29 4.54 7.82
C ALA A 309 -3.93 3.58 6.81
N PHE A 310 -4.53 2.49 7.30
CA PHE A 310 -5.26 1.51 6.51
C PHE A 310 -6.43 2.16 5.75
N ASN A 311 -7.23 2.94 6.47
CA ASN A 311 -8.39 3.63 5.88
C ASN A 311 -7.98 4.65 4.82
N VAL A 312 -6.94 5.45 5.06
CA VAL A 312 -6.44 6.45 4.10
C VAL A 312 -6.00 5.78 2.80
N ILE A 313 -5.23 4.69 2.89
CA ILE A 313 -4.71 4.00 1.71
C ILE A 313 -5.87 3.41 0.91
N ASN A 314 -6.80 2.69 1.54
CA ASN A 314 -7.96 2.12 0.87
C ASN A 314 -8.86 3.18 0.23
N ALA A 315 -9.15 4.26 0.96
CA ALA A 315 -9.93 5.37 0.47
C ALA A 315 -9.29 6.01 -0.77
N CYS A 316 -7.97 6.18 -0.77
CA CYS A 316 -7.25 6.70 -1.92
C CYS A 316 -7.31 5.73 -3.11
N GLU A 317 -7.19 4.43 -2.88
CA GLU A 317 -7.33 3.45 -3.96
C GLU A 317 -8.72 3.46 -4.59
N VAL A 318 -9.78 3.53 -3.79
CA VAL A 318 -11.17 3.65 -4.28
C VAL A 318 -11.31 4.91 -5.14
N GLN A 319 -10.82 6.05 -4.64
CA GLN A 319 -10.92 7.30 -5.38
C GLN A 319 -10.14 7.28 -6.69
N VAL A 320 -8.94 6.72 -6.72
CA VAL A 320 -8.15 6.60 -7.95
C VAL A 320 -8.84 5.70 -8.98
N ARG A 321 -9.49 4.61 -8.53
CA ARG A 321 -10.29 3.74 -9.41
C ARG A 321 -11.55 4.42 -9.93
N ALA A 322 -12.15 5.33 -9.14
CA ALA A 322 -13.32 6.10 -9.54
C ALA A 322 -13.00 7.32 -10.42
N ALA A 323 -11.78 7.87 -10.33
CA ALA A 323 -11.37 9.10 -10.99
C ALA A 323 -11.61 9.15 -12.53
N PRO A 324 -11.44 8.06 -13.30
CA PRO A 324 -11.70 8.08 -14.75
C PRO A 324 -13.15 8.43 -15.14
N ILE A 325 -14.11 8.27 -14.23
CA ILE A 325 -15.53 8.58 -14.45
C ILE A 325 -15.77 10.10 -14.45
N GLY A 326 -14.86 10.88 -13.85
CA GLY A 326 -15.04 12.30 -13.58
C GLY A 326 -15.60 12.52 -12.17
N ILE A 327 -14.94 13.38 -11.39
CA ILE A 327 -15.29 13.64 -9.97
C ILE A 327 -16.71 14.19 -9.83
N ASP A 328 -17.16 14.96 -10.82
CA ASP A 328 -18.50 15.56 -10.93
C ASP A 328 -19.62 14.54 -11.14
N GLN A 329 -19.27 13.33 -11.60
CA GLN A 329 -20.22 12.23 -11.81
C GLN A 329 -20.34 11.31 -10.57
N LEU A 330 -19.55 11.57 -9.53
CA LEU A 330 -19.54 10.74 -8.32
C LEU A 330 -20.62 11.17 -7.34
N TYR A 331 -21.30 10.19 -6.74
CA TYR A 331 -22.20 10.43 -5.63
C TYR A 331 -21.38 10.73 -4.36
N LEU A 332 -21.60 11.90 -3.77
CA LEU A 332 -21.02 12.29 -2.49
C LEU A 332 -22.10 12.31 -1.41
N PRO A 333 -21.88 11.67 -0.25
CA PRO A 333 -22.81 11.75 0.86
C PRO A 333 -22.97 13.20 1.32
N SER A 334 -24.19 13.60 1.66
CA SER A 334 -24.49 14.92 2.23
C SER A 334 -23.74 15.15 3.55
N SER A 335 -23.52 16.41 3.93
CA SER A 335 -22.86 16.75 5.19
C SER A 335 -23.57 16.18 6.42
N GLU A 336 -24.89 16.03 6.38
CA GLU A 336 -25.65 15.37 7.45
C GLU A 336 -25.35 13.87 7.54
N GLN A 337 -25.30 13.17 6.40
CA GLN A 337 -24.93 11.75 6.36
C GLN A 337 -23.49 11.55 6.85
N GLN A 338 -22.56 12.41 6.42
CA GLN A 338 -21.17 12.38 6.90
C GLN A 338 -21.11 12.56 8.42
N LYS A 339 -21.86 13.53 8.97
CA LYS A 339 -21.91 13.78 10.42
C LYS A 339 -22.49 12.59 11.20
N ARG A 340 -23.59 11.99 10.73
CA ARG A 340 -24.16 10.80 11.38
C ARG A 340 -23.15 9.65 11.45
N ILE A 341 -22.38 9.43 10.37
CA ILE A 341 -21.33 8.40 10.35
C ILE A 341 -20.19 8.76 11.32
N ALA A 342 -19.80 10.03 11.38
CA ALA A 342 -18.80 10.50 12.35
C ALA A 342 -19.27 10.32 13.81
N ASP A 343 -20.55 10.59 14.11
CA ASP A 343 -21.11 10.43 15.46
C ASP A 343 -21.15 8.96 15.87
N VAL A 344 -21.50 8.04 14.95
CA VAL A 344 -21.45 6.59 15.18
C VAL A 344 -20.03 6.11 15.48
N LEU A 345 -19.02 6.65 14.79
CA LEU A 345 -17.61 6.33 15.05
C LEU A 345 -17.11 6.82 16.42
N GLN A 346 -17.53 8.02 16.83
CA GLN A 346 -17.21 8.56 18.16
C GLN A 346 -17.96 7.82 19.28
N GLY A 347 -19.12 7.23 18.96
CA GLY A 347 -20.02 6.56 19.91
C GLY A 347 -19.61 5.16 20.38
N ASN A 348 -18.44 4.63 19.99
CA ASN A 348 -18.08 3.21 20.10
C ASN A 348 -19.08 2.30 19.35
N VAL A 349 -18.79 1.98 18.08
CA VAL A 349 -19.32 0.76 17.43
C VAL A 349 -18.59 -0.50 17.94
N ASN A 350 -18.16 -0.48 19.20
CA ASN A 350 -17.84 -1.69 19.93
C ASN A 350 -19.10 -2.01 20.71
N GLU A 351 -20.08 -2.62 20.02
CA GLU A 351 -21.02 -3.49 20.71
C GLU A 351 -20.16 -4.46 21.51
N ALA A 352 -20.10 -4.21 22.81
CA ALA A 352 -19.33 -5.01 23.73
C ALA A 352 -19.82 -6.45 23.59
N THR A 353 -18.94 -7.36 23.17
CA THR A 353 -19.00 -8.68 23.79
C THR A 353 -18.87 -8.41 25.29
N GLU A 354 -19.82 -8.89 26.08
CA GLU A 354 -20.21 -8.38 27.42
C GLU A 354 -19.06 -8.19 28.43
N ASP A 355 -17.84 -8.65 28.14
CA ASP A 355 -16.68 -8.67 29.03
C ASP A 355 -15.49 -7.76 28.66
N ARG A 356 -15.40 -7.16 27.45
CA ARG A 356 -14.22 -6.32 27.08
C ARG A 356 -14.56 -5.08 26.24
N LYS A 357 -14.19 -3.91 26.78
CA LYS A 357 -14.23 -2.63 26.05
C LYS A 357 -12.95 -2.42 25.24
N TRP A 358 -13.06 -2.50 23.91
CA TRP A 358 -11.97 -2.28 22.97
C TRP A 358 -11.72 -0.79 22.74
N LYS A 359 -10.43 -0.41 22.59
CA LYS A 359 -10.06 0.91 22.07
C LYS A 359 -10.15 0.96 20.55
N ILE A 360 -10.07 2.16 19.98
CA ILE A 360 -10.12 2.39 18.53
C ILE A 360 -9.00 1.58 17.84
N GLY A 361 -9.37 0.70 16.91
CA GLY A 361 -8.45 -0.11 16.11
C GLY A 361 -7.89 -1.34 16.81
N GLU A 362 -8.14 -1.52 18.12
CA GLU A 362 -7.52 -2.60 18.91
C GLU A 362 -8.00 -3.98 18.44
N MET A 363 -9.31 -4.15 18.23
CA MET A 363 -9.88 -5.42 17.79
C MET A 363 -9.40 -5.82 16.38
N GLU A 364 -9.36 -4.85 15.46
CA GLU A 364 -8.84 -5.03 14.11
C GLU A 364 -7.34 -5.39 14.16
N PHE A 365 -6.55 -4.70 14.99
CA PHE A 365 -5.12 -4.95 15.11
C PHE A 365 -4.81 -6.34 15.70
N GLU A 366 -5.55 -6.78 16.73
CA GLU A 366 -5.44 -8.14 17.28
C GLU A 366 -5.76 -9.22 16.23
N SER A 367 -6.66 -8.92 15.29
CA SER A 367 -6.92 -9.83 14.17
C SER A 367 -5.73 -9.97 13.21
N LEU A 368 -4.99 -8.88 13.00
CA LEU A 368 -3.82 -8.85 12.15
C LEU A 368 -2.60 -9.49 12.82
N MET A 369 -2.50 -9.45 14.15
CA MET A 369 -1.44 -10.18 14.88
C MET A 369 -1.51 -11.68 14.61
N ARG A 370 -2.72 -12.27 14.51
CA ARG A 370 -2.91 -13.68 14.14
C ARG A 370 -2.45 -14.04 12.72
N ILE A 371 -2.22 -13.05 11.85
CA ILE A 371 -1.66 -13.28 10.51
C ILE A 371 -0.13 -13.31 10.57
N LEU A 372 0.46 -12.59 11.53
CA LEU A 372 1.90 -12.51 11.72
C LEU A 372 2.45 -13.61 12.64
N ASP A 373 1.65 -14.05 13.61
CA ASP A 373 1.89 -15.23 14.47
C ASP A 373 1.75 -16.53 13.67
#